data_AF-A0A1S2VMU0-F1
#
_entry.id   AF-A0A1S2VMU0-F1
#
_cell.length_a   1.000
_cell.length_b   1.000
_cell.length_c   1.000
_cell.angle_alpha   90.00
_cell.angle_beta   90.00
_cell.angle_gamma   90.00
#
_symmetry.space_group_name_H-M   'P 1'
#
loop_
_entity.id
_entity.type
_entity.pdbx_description
1 polymer ?
#
loop_
_entity_poly.entity_id
_entity_poly.type
_entity_poly.pdbx_seq_one_letter_code
_entity_poly.pdbx_strand_id
1 'polypeptide(L)' 'MEEYLNIKYITASIVYSLLGILILVVAFVVIEKLAPENLWKKIVDEQNVALAIMAAGFMLAVAIIISSAIHG' A
#
# COMPACT_ATOMS: atom_id res chain seq x y z
N MET A 1 -23.30 -19.48 20.71
CA MET A 1 -21.97 -18.91 21.05
C MET A 1 -20.84 -19.64 20.31
N GLU A 2 -21.11 -20.26 19.15
CA GLU A 2 -20.10 -20.92 18.30
C GLU A 2 -20.00 -20.21 16.92
N GLU A 3 -20.63 -19.03 16.79
CA GLU A 3 -20.86 -18.35 15.50
C GLU A 3 -20.11 -17.00 15.39
N TYR A 4 -19.13 -16.75 16.25
CA TYR A 4 -18.34 -15.51 16.22
C TYR A 4 -16.98 -15.66 15.51
N LEU A 5 -16.49 -16.90 15.34
CA LEU A 5 -15.19 -17.22 14.76
C LEU A 5 -15.36 -18.08 13.50
N ASN A 6 -15.77 -17.44 12.41
CA ASN A 6 -15.85 -18.11 11.12
C ASN A 6 -14.46 -18.12 10.47
N ILE A 7 -13.80 -19.27 10.50
CA ILE A 7 -12.46 -19.48 9.91
C ILE A 7 -12.39 -19.02 8.45
N LYS A 8 -13.51 -19.13 7.70
CA LYS A 8 -13.58 -18.66 6.32
C LYS A 8 -13.38 -17.14 6.21
N TYR A 9 -14.01 -16.35 7.09
CA TYR A 9 -13.86 -14.89 7.08
C TYR A 9 -12.47 -14.46 7.54
N ILE A 10 -11.89 -15.13 8.55
CA ILE A 10 -10.53 -14.84 9.01
C ILE A 10 -9.51 -15.11 7.90
N THR A 11 -9.64 -16.26 7.23
CA THR A 11 -8.77 -16.63 6.11
C THR A 11 -8.89 -15.61 4.98
N ALA A 12 -10.12 -15.22 4.62
CA ALA A 12 -10.35 -14.19 3.60
C ALA A 12 -9.69 -12.85 3.98
N SER A 13 -9.90 -12.35 5.20
CA SER A 13 -9.31 -11.09 5.67
C SER A 13 -7.78 -11.10 5.62
N ILE A 14 -7.15 -12.22 6.00
CA ILE A 14 -5.68 -12.36 5.92
C ILE A 14 -5.23 -12.34 4.47
N VAL A 15 -5.87 -13.11 3.59
CA VAL A 15 -5.50 -13.19 2.17
C VAL A 15 -5.66 -11.83 1.48
N TYR A 16 -6.79 -11.15 1.66
CA TYR A 16 -7.04 -9.85 1.03
C TYR A 16 -6.16 -8.72 1.60
N SER A 17 -5.86 -8.74 2.90
CA SER A 17 -4.94 -7.75 3.48
C SER A 17 -3.51 -7.93 2.97
N LEU A 18 -3.02 -9.17 2.89
CA LEU A 18 -1.71 -9.46 2.30
C LEU A 18 -1.65 -9.11 0.82
N LEU A 19 -2.71 -9.40 0.05
CA LEU A 19 -2.80 -9.02 -1.35
C LEU A 19 -2.73 -7.49 -1.51
N GLY A 20 -3.47 -6.74 -0.70
CA GLY A 20 -3.44 -5.27 -0.72
C GLY A 20 -2.06 -4.70 -0.40
N ILE A 21 -1.37 -5.24 0.62
CA ILE A 21 0.00 -4.86 0.96
C ILE A 21 0.94 -5.14 -0.21
N LEU A 22 0.83 -6.33 -0.83
CA LEU A 22 1.68 -6.71 -1.96
C LEU A 22 1.48 -5.76 -3.15
N ILE A 23 0.24 -5.41 -3.48
CA ILE A 23 -0.08 -4.46 -4.56
C ILE A 23 0.49 -3.07 -4.23
N LEU A 24 0.37 -2.60 -2.99
CA LEU A 24 0.95 -1.32 -2.55
C LEU A 24 2.47 -1.30 -2.72
N VAL A 25 3.17 -2.35 -2.28
CA VAL A 25 4.62 -2.47 -2.44
C VAL A 25 5.01 -2.46 -3.91
N VAL A 26 4.30 -3.21 -4.76
CA VAL A 26 4.55 -3.22 -6.21
C VAL A 26 4.33 -1.83 -6.81
N ALA A 27 3.25 -1.13 -6.45
CA ALA A 27 2.97 0.21 -6.94
C ALA A 27 4.08 1.22 -6.54
N PHE A 28 4.56 1.13 -5.30
CA PHE A 28 5.68 1.96 -4.85
C PHE A 28 6.97 1.65 -5.62
N VAL A 29 7.31 0.37 -5.83
CA VAL A 29 8.49 -0.05 -6.62
C VAL A 29 8.39 0.42 -8.07
N VAL A 30 7.20 0.39 -8.66
CA VAL A 30 6.96 0.91 -10.01
C VAL A 30 7.25 2.40 -10.07
N ILE A 31 6.74 3.19 -9.11
CA ILE A 31 7.04 4.62 -9.04
C ILE A 31 8.51 4.89 -8.79
N GLU A 32 9.17 4.18 -7.88
CA GLU A 32 10.61 4.33 -7.62
C GLU A 32 11.43 4.15 -8.90
N LYS A 33 11.04 3.19 -9.75
CA LYS A 33 11.71 2.95 -11.04
C LYS A 33 11.37 3.97 -12.12
N LEU A 34 10.17 4.54 -12.08
CA LEU A 34 9.75 5.57 -13.04
C LEU A 34 10.25 6.97 -12.66
N ALA A 35 10.49 7.20 -11.37
CA ALA A 35 11.03 8.46 -10.88
C ALA A 35 12.43 8.68 -11.47
N PRO A 36 12.72 9.89 -11.98
CA PRO A 36 14.02 10.19 -12.57
C PRO A 36 15.17 10.16 -11.56
N GLU A 37 14.83 10.26 -10.27
CA GLU A 37 15.78 10.23 -9.17
C GLU A 37 15.35 9.19 -8.13
N ASN A 38 16.32 8.68 -7.39
CA ASN A 38 16.10 7.72 -6.31
C ASN A 38 15.33 8.40 -5.17
N LEU A 39 14.03 8.07 -5.03
CA LEU A 39 13.18 8.72 -4.02
C LEU A 39 13.62 8.29 -2.63
N TRP A 40 14.11 7.06 -2.48
CA TRP A 40 14.60 6.57 -1.18
C TRP A 40 15.74 7.44 -0.65
N LYS A 41 16.75 7.70 -1.47
CA LYS A 41 17.87 8.57 -1.13
C LYS A 41 17.39 9.98 -0.77
N LYS A 42 16.49 10.55 -1.58
CA LYS A 42 15.98 11.90 -1.31
C LYS A 42 15.17 12.00 -0.03
N ILE A 43 14.38 10.98 0.28
CA ILE A 43 13.51 10.97 1.47
C ILE A 43 14.33 10.66 2.73
N VAL A 44 15.19 9.64 2.68
CA VAL A 44 15.89 9.12 3.86
C VAL A 44 17.19 9.89 4.13
N ASP A 45 18.03 10.07 3.11
CA ASP A 45 19.37 10.66 3.29
C ASP A 45 19.29 12.20 3.22
N GLU A 46 18.56 12.74 2.24
CA GLU A 46 18.46 14.19 2.02
C GLU A 46 17.29 14.83 2.79
N GLN A 47 16.48 14.02 3.49
CA GLN A 47 15.34 14.46 4.30
C GLN A 47 14.35 15.37 3.55
N ASN A 48 14.11 15.09 2.27
CA ASN A 48 13.20 15.87 1.46
C ASN A 48 11.74 15.60 1.86
N VAL A 49 11.22 16.42 2.76
CA VAL A 49 9.85 16.32 3.29
C VAL A 49 8.79 16.46 2.19
N ALA A 50 9.04 17.28 1.16
CA ALA A 50 8.09 17.45 0.06
C ALA A 50 7.88 16.14 -0.72
N LEU A 51 8.98 15.43 -1.02
CA LEU A 51 8.91 14.12 -1.65
C LEU A 51 8.32 13.04 -0.73
N ALA A 52 8.59 13.12 0.57
CA ALA A 52 7.98 12.21 1.55
C ALA A 52 6.44 12.37 1.60
N ILE A 53 5.94 13.62 1.63
CA ILE A 53 4.50 13.92 1.60
C ILE A 53 3.88 13.47 0.28
N MET A 54 4.55 13.72 -0.84
CA MET A 54 4.09 13.26 -2.16
C MET A 54 3.98 11.73 -2.21
N ALA A 55 5.00 11.01 -1.74
CA ALA A 55 5.01 9.55 -1.68
C ALA A 55 3.91 9.01 -0.76
N ALA A 56 3.70 9.65 0.41
CA ALA A 56 2.60 9.31 1.31
C ALA A 56 1.22 9.51 0.65
N GLY A 57 1.02 10.63 -0.04
CA GLY A 57 -0.20 10.92 -0.78
C GLY A 57 -0.47 9.89 -1.89
N PHE A 58 0.58 9.50 -2.63
CA PHE A 58 0.49 8.44 -3.63
C PHE A 58 0.10 7.09 -2.99
N MET A 59 0.76 6.68 -1.91
CA MET A 59 0.43 5.44 -1.21
C MET A 59 -1.02 5.42 -0.71
N LEU A 60 -1.51 6.55 -0.18
CA LEU A 60 -2.91 6.70 0.24
C LEU A 60 -3.87 6.57 -0.95
N ALA A 61 -3.58 7.22 -2.07
CA ALA A 61 -4.42 7.12 -3.28
C ALA A 61 -4.53 5.67 -3.77
N VAL A 62 -3.41 4.93 -3.82
CA VAL A 62 -3.40 3.52 -4.22
C VAL A 62 -4.15 2.65 -3.20
N ALA A 63 -3.97 2.88 -1.90
CA ALA A 63 -4.68 2.15 -0.87
C ALA A 63 -6.21 2.34 -0.98
N ILE A 64 -6.67 3.55 -1.30
CA ILE A 64 -8.09 3.84 -1.52
C ILE A 64 -8.61 3.10 -2.76
N ILE A 65 -7.86 3.08 -3.87
CA ILE A 65 -8.24 2.34 -5.09
C ILE A 65 -8.39 0.84 -4.78
N ILE A 66 -7.43 0.26 -4.04
CA ILE A 66 -7.49 -1.14 -3.62
C ILE A 66 -8.72 -1.40 -2.73
N SER A 67 -8.96 -0.53 -1.75
CA SER A 67 -10.13 -0.64 -0.87
C SER A 67 -11.44 -0.65 -1.66
N SER A 68 -11.58 0.28 -2.62
CA SER A 68 -12.74 0.36 -3.52
C SER A 68 -12.88 -0.86 -4.42
N ALA A 69 -11.77 -1.45 -4.88
CA ALA A 69 -11.80 -2.65 -5.72
C ALA A 69 -12.21 -3.91 -4.96
N ILE A 70 -11.89 -4.01 -3.66
CA ILE A 70 -12.23 -5.17 -2.82
C ILE A 70 -13.69 -5.12 -2.35
N HIS A 71 -14.24 -3.92 -2.12
CA HIS A 71 -15.61 -3.73 -1.63
C HIS A 71 -16.60 -3.33 -2.75
N GLY A 72 -16.16 -3.36 -4.01
CA GLY A 72 -16.97 -3.01 -5.19
C GLY A 72 -17.86 -4.13 -5.70
#